data_AF-A0A347AH68-F1
#
_entry.id   AF-A0A347AH68-F1
#
_cell.length_a   1.000
_cell.length_b   1.000
_cell.length_c   1.000
_cell.angle_alpha   90.00
_cell.angle_beta   90.00
_cell.angle_gamma   90.00
#
_symmetry.space_group_name_H-M   'P 1'
#
loop_
_entity.id
_entity.type
_entity.pdbx_description
1 polymer ?
#
loop_
_entity_poly.entity_id
_entity_poly.type
_entity_poly.pdbx_seq_one_letter_code
_entity_poly.pdbx_strand_id
1 'polypeptide(L)'
;MEEKEFYSTIFKRKSVRNYESIPIDENLLTEISRFMESLNPLDPEIKTEIKIISGEHVKSLIPQKKSPHYFAVFSETKEGYLTNIGFMMQQMDLFLSANGIGSCWQGIPKPTKEVLKSSNLHFVILMAFGNSKEDLHRTNISQFKRKSLDEITDIKGEEKLLEPVRIAPSATNSQPWYFTRDNEVIHAYCKKLNFLKAKLMAKWNKIDMGIALYHLTLSAEYQGKKAEIIYDKDVENNPPRGYYYIASVKIK
;
A
#
# COMPACT_ATOMS: atom_id res chain seq x y z
N MET A 1 -2.07 17.50 -7.67
CA MET A 1 -1.85 17.47 -6.22
C MET A 1 -0.37 17.26 -5.98
N GLU A 2 0.25 18.06 -5.10
CA GLU A 2 1.70 18.06 -4.91
C GLU A 2 2.15 16.95 -3.95
N GLU A 3 3.36 16.40 -4.16
CA GLU A 3 4.00 15.40 -3.28
C GLU A 3 3.98 15.79 -1.79
N LYS A 4 4.06 17.09 -1.50
CA LYS A 4 3.99 17.66 -0.13
C LYS A 4 2.69 17.29 0.59
N GLU A 5 1.58 17.26 -0.13
CA GLU A 5 0.27 16.96 0.45
C GLU A 5 0.16 15.48 0.85
N PHE A 6 0.70 14.58 0.04
CA PHE A 6 0.77 13.16 0.36
C PHE A 6 1.70 12.87 1.52
N TYR A 7 2.89 13.48 1.55
CA TYR A 7 3.83 13.29 2.65
C TYR A 7 3.20 13.68 4.00
N SER A 8 2.56 14.84 4.09
CA SER A 8 1.87 15.25 5.31
C SER A 8 0.71 14.32 5.69
N THR A 9 0.05 13.72 4.69
CA THR A 9 -1.08 12.82 4.88
C THR A 9 -0.69 11.48 5.53
N ILE A 10 0.55 11.03 5.34
CA ILE A 10 1.07 9.80 5.97
C ILE A 10 0.86 9.83 7.50
N PHE A 11 1.11 10.98 8.13
CA PHE A 11 1.08 11.15 9.58
C PHE A 11 -0.33 11.27 10.18
N LYS A 12 -1.37 11.31 9.35
CA LYS A 12 -2.77 11.42 9.79
C LYS A 12 -3.64 10.26 9.27
N ARG A 13 -3.28 9.62 8.16
CA ARG A 13 -4.08 8.60 7.46
C ARG A 13 -4.46 7.40 8.33
N LYS A 14 -5.76 7.17 8.56
CA LYS A 14 -6.32 6.02 9.31
C LYS A 14 -7.06 5.06 8.38
N SER A 15 -7.13 3.79 8.76
CA SER A 15 -8.03 2.84 8.07
C SER A 15 -9.45 3.04 8.56
N VAL A 16 -10.34 3.47 7.67
CA VAL A 16 -11.77 3.68 7.93
C VAL A 16 -12.53 2.41 7.59
N ARG A 17 -13.44 1.96 8.46
CA ARG A 17 -14.26 0.76 8.24
C ARG A 17 -15.74 0.99 8.46
N ASN A 18 -16.11 2.20 8.88
CA ASN A 18 -17.50 2.62 9.04
C ASN A 18 -17.79 3.78 8.09
N TYR A 19 -18.64 3.54 7.11
CA TYR A 19 -18.92 4.48 6.03
C TYR A 19 -20.37 4.97 6.07
N GLU A 20 -20.58 6.16 5.52
CA GLU A 20 -21.93 6.59 5.12
C GLU A 20 -22.45 5.67 4.01
N SER A 21 -23.77 5.52 3.95
CA SER A 21 -24.43 4.78 2.88
C SER A 21 -24.56 5.63 1.61
N ILE A 22 -24.45 6.96 1.74
CA ILE A 22 -24.51 7.89 0.63
C ILE A 22 -23.23 7.71 -0.21
N PRO A 23 -23.35 7.42 -1.51
CA PRO A 23 -22.19 7.34 -2.40
C PRO A 23 -21.46 8.69 -2.51
N ILE A 24 -20.17 8.63 -2.83
CA ILE A 24 -19.42 9.81 -3.26
C ILE A 24 -20.10 10.41 -4.50
N ASP A 25 -20.20 11.74 -4.57
CA ASP A 25 -20.80 12.46 -5.69
C ASP A 25 -19.99 12.32 -6.99
N GLU A 26 -20.64 12.59 -8.11
CA GLU A 26 -20.06 12.34 -9.45
C GLU A 26 -18.82 13.19 -9.74
N ASN A 27 -18.75 14.43 -9.23
CA ASN A 27 -17.59 15.30 -9.45
C ASN A 27 -16.36 14.71 -8.75
N LEU A 28 -16.51 14.33 -7.49
CA LEU A 28 -15.43 13.73 -6.72
C LEU A 28 -15.06 12.33 -7.24
N LEU A 29 -16.03 11.51 -7.70
CA LEU A 29 -15.73 10.25 -8.40
C LEU A 29 -14.94 10.47 -9.69
N THR A 30 -15.21 11.55 -10.41
CA THR A 30 -14.45 11.92 -11.62
C THR A 30 -13.01 12.28 -11.26
N GLU A 31 -12.79 13.05 -10.19
CA GLU A 31 -11.44 13.37 -9.70
C GLU A 31 -10.68 12.13 -9.24
N ILE A 32 -11.34 11.23 -8.51
CA ILE A 32 -10.79 9.93 -8.10
C ILE A 32 -10.36 9.12 -9.34
N SER A 33 -11.21 9.08 -10.36
CA SER A 33 -10.94 8.33 -11.59
C SER A 33 -9.76 8.91 -12.37
N ARG A 34 -9.68 10.25 -12.50
CA ARG A 34 -8.53 10.92 -13.11
C ARG A 34 -7.23 10.63 -12.36
N PHE A 35 -7.24 10.67 -11.04
CA PHE A 35 -6.04 10.36 -10.26
C PHE A 35 -5.65 8.88 -10.37
N MET A 36 -6.64 7.97 -10.40
CA MET A 36 -6.42 6.54 -10.62
C MET A 36 -5.72 6.25 -11.96
N GLU A 37 -6.00 7.01 -13.01
CA GLU A 37 -5.31 6.92 -14.31
C GLU A 37 -3.87 7.46 -14.27
N SER A 38 -3.54 8.31 -13.29
CA SER A 38 -2.21 8.92 -13.13
C SER A 38 -1.26 8.15 -12.20
N LEU A 39 -1.69 6.99 -11.70
CA LEU A 39 -0.90 6.19 -10.76
C LEU A 39 0.43 5.75 -11.37
N ASN A 40 1.51 5.98 -10.64
CA ASN A 40 2.85 5.56 -11.05
C ASN A 40 3.12 4.12 -10.59
N PRO A 41 3.27 3.15 -11.51
CA PRO A 41 3.67 1.80 -11.15
C PRO A 41 5.13 1.76 -10.70
N LEU A 42 5.46 0.76 -9.87
CA LEU A 42 6.84 0.41 -9.53
C LEU A 42 7.54 -0.25 -10.72
N ASP A 43 6.81 -1.09 -11.48
CA ASP A 43 7.25 -1.64 -12.77
C ASP A 43 6.18 -1.31 -13.84
N PRO A 44 6.45 -0.39 -14.78
CA PRO A 44 5.49 0.01 -15.82
C PRO A 44 5.22 -1.09 -16.85
N GLU A 45 6.03 -2.14 -16.91
CA GLU A 45 5.77 -3.28 -17.80
C GLU A 45 4.69 -4.22 -17.25
N ILE A 46 4.35 -4.15 -15.96
CA ILE A 46 3.30 -4.97 -15.36
C ILE A 46 1.94 -4.37 -15.68
N LYS A 47 1.15 -5.08 -16.47
CA LYS A 47 -0.23 -4.70 -16.79
C LYS A 47 -1.11 -4.79 -15.54
N THR A 48 -1.86 -3.72 -15.32
CA THR A 48 -2.82 -3.58 -14.21
C THR A 48 -4.13 -3.01 -14.70
N GLU A 49 -5.22 -3.34 -14.02
CA GLU A 49 -6.53 -2.75 -14.25
C GLU A 49 -7.18 -2.49 -12.89
N ILE A 50 -7.76 -1.30 -12.71
CA ILE A 50 -8.45 -0.91 -11.48
C ILE A 50 -9.87 -0.53 -11.87
N LYS A 51 -10.86 -1.12 -11.18
CA LYS A 51 -12.28 -0.84 -11.41
C LYS A 51 -12.91 -0.28 -10.15
N ILE A 52 -13.68 0.79 -10.29
CA ILE A 52 -14.59 1.23 -9.23
C ILE A 52 -15.85 0.36 -9.31
N ILE A 53 -16.20 -0.30 -8.21
CA ILE A 53 -17.39 -1.14 -8.09
C ILE A 53 -18.20 -0.77 -6.86
N SER A 54 -19.51 -0.97 -6.95
CA SER A 54 -20.45 -0.87 -5.83
C SER A 54 -20.23 -1.99 -4.81
N GLY A 55 -20.54 -1.71 -3.54
CA GLY A 55 -20.50 -2.69 -2.45
C GLY A 55 -21.43 -3.89 -2.65
N GLU A 56 -22.45 -3.80 -3.52
CA GLU A 56 -23.29 -4.95 -3.88
C GLU A 56 -22.49 -6.05 -4.59
N HIS A 57 -21.46 -5.66 -5.35
CA HIS A 57 -20.59 -6.58 -6.06
C HIS A 57 -19.46 -7.14 -5.18
N VAL A 58 -19.49 -6.90 -3.87
CA VAL A 58 -18.51 -7.44 -2.92
C VAL A 58 -19.13 -8.51 -2.04
N LYS A 59 -18.48 -9.68 -1.99
CA LYS A 59 -18.82 -10.81 -1.13
C LYS A 59 -17.74 -10.99 -0.06
N SER A 60 -18.15 -11.21 1.18
CA SER A 60 -17.25 -11.56 2.28
C SER A 60 -17.78 -12.77 3.02
N LEU A 61 -16.86 -13.63 3.47
CA LEU A 61 -17.17 -14.78 4.32
C LEU A 61 -17.34 -14.38 5.80
N ILE A 62 -16.96 -13.15 6.15
CA ILE A 62 -17.02 -12.61 7.50
C ILE A 62 -17.95 -11.39 7.51
N PRO A 63 -18.85 -11.24 8.50
CA PRO A 63 -19.67 -10.05 8.63
C PRO A 63 -18.80 -8.78 8.69
N GLN A 64 -19.06 -7.83 7.81
CA GLN A 64 -18.38 -6.53 7.81
C GLN A 64 -19.31 -5.46 7.27
N LYS A 65 -19.12 -4.23 7.76
CA LYS A 65 -19.78 -3.07 7.18
C LYS A 65 -19.27 -2.86 5.76
N LYS A 66 -20.21 -2.78 4.81
CA LYS A 66 -19.89 -2.47 3.42
C LYS A 66 -19.66 -0.98 3.24
N SER A 67 -18.79 -0.66 2.30
CA SER A 67 -18.58 0.69 1.79
C SER A 67 -19.47 0.90 0.56
N PRO A 68 -19.86 2.14 0.22
CA PRO A 68 -20.56 2.39 -1.04
C PRO A 68 -19.68 2.02 -2.25
N HIS A 69 -18.38 2.27 -2.18
CA HIS A 69 -17.45 2.07 -3.28
C HIS A 69 -16.24 1.22 -2.92
N TYR A 70 -15.71 0.52 -3.92
CA TYR A 70 -14.49 -0.25 -3.82
C TYR A 70 -13.66 -0.11 -5.10
N PHE A 71 -12.34 -0.07 -4.95
CA PHE A 71 -11.43 -0.42 -6.04
C PHE A 71 -11.25 -1.93 -6.07
N ALA A 72 -11.67 -2.59 -7.15
CA ALA A 72 -11.27 -3.94 -7.50
C ALA A 72 -10.02 -3.88 -8.37
N VAL A 73 -8.91 -4.39 -7.84
CA VAL A 73 -7.59 -4.25 -8.45
C VAL A 73 -7.19 -5.58 -9.07
N PHE A 74 -6.78 -5.53 -10.34
CA PHE A 74 -6.36 -6.67 -11.13
C PHE A 74 -4.96 -6.43 -11.70
N SER A 75 -4.21 -7.51 -11.93
CA SER A 75 -2.89 -7.45 -12.53
C SER A 75 -2.57 -8.73 -13.28
N GLU A 76 -1.71 -8.67 -14.29
CA GLU A 76 -1.12 -9.89 -14.84
C GLU A 76 -0.23 -10.57 -13.79
N THR A 77 -0.04 -11.88 -13.92
CA THR A 77 0.83 -12.63 -13.00
C THR A 77 2.26 -12.63 -13.53
N LYS A 78 2.97 -11.52 -13.34
CA LYS A 78 4.42 -11.36 -13.59
C LYS A 78 5.16 -11.32 -12.25
N GLU A 79 6.46 -11.58 -12.22
CA GLU A 79 7.25 -11.32 -11.02
C GLU A 79 7.06 -9.87 -10.53
N GLY A 80 7.04 -9.66 -9.21
CA GLY A 80 6.85 -8.32 -8.62
C GLY A 80 5.42 -7.76 -8.63
N TYR A 81 4.43 -8.39 -9.31
CA TYR A 81 3.08 -7.81 -9.50
C TYR A 81 2.38 -7.38 -8.20
N LEU A 82 2.56 -8.14 -7.11
CA LEU A 82 1.95 -7.81 -5.82
C LEU A 82 2.58 -6.58 -5.17
N THR A 83 3.90 -6.46 -5.26
CA THR A 83 4.65 -5.29 -4.80
C THR A 83 4.28 -4.06 -5.64
N ASN A 84 4.13 -4.23 -6.95
CA ASN A 84 3.66 -3.18 -7.86
C ASN A 84 2.27 -2.66 -7.45
N ILE A 85 1.31 -3.56 -7.21
CA ILE A 85 -0.03 -3.17 -6.72
C ILE A 85 0.03 -2.47 -5.37
N GLY A 86 0.87 -2.92 -4.44
CA GLY A 86 1.06 -2.26 -3.15
C GLY A 86 1.54 -0.81 -3.30
N PHE A 87 2.52 -0.61 -4.18
CA PHE A 87 3.11 0.70 -4.47
C PHE A 87 2.10 1.65 -5.12
N MET A 88 1.38 1.17 -6.14
CA MET A 88 0.35 1.96 -6.84
C MET A 88 -0.82 2.31 -5.93
N MET A 89 -1.41 1.32 -5.28
CA MET A 89 -2.63 1.55 -4.51
C MET A 89 -2.37 2.32 -3.21
N GLN A 90 -1.13 2.39 -2.72
CA GLN A 90 -0.80 3.29 -1.63
C GLN A 90 -0.87 4.77 -2.03
N GLN A 91 -0.61 5.12 -3.30
CA GLN A 91 -0.87 6.46 -3.83
C GLN A 91 -2.38 6.78 -3.74
N MET A 92 -3.25 5.84 -4.12
CA MET A 92 -4.70 6.01 -3.96
C MET A 92 -5.10 6.16 -2.49
N ASP A 93 -4.55 5.36 -1.59
CA ASP A 93 -4.84 5.41 -0.16
C ASP A 93 -4.51 6.80 0.44
N LEU A 94 -3.37 7.38 0.06
CA LEU A 94 -3.00 8.74 0.48
C LEU A 94 -3.86 9.81 -0.21
N PHE A 95 -4.15 9.66 -1.51
CA PHE A 95 -5.04 10.55 -2.25
C PHE A 95 -6.41 10.67 -1.60
N LEU A 96 -7.06 9.54 -1.33
CA LEU A 96 -8.38 9.53 -0.71
C LEU A 96 -8.33 10.22 0.66
N SER A 97 -7.34 9.88 1.48
CA SER A 97 -7.18 10.47 2.81
C SER A 97 -6.88 11.97 2.75
N ALA A 98 -6.14 12.47 1.76
CA ALA A 98 -5.87 13.89 1.57
C ALA A 98 -7.16 14.64 1.21
N ASN A 99 -8.02 14.03 0.39
CA ASN A 99 -9.28 14.59 -0.11
C ASN A 99 -10.49 14.28 0.78
N GLY A 100 -10.29 14.02 2.08
CA GLY A 100 -11.40 13.85 3.02
C GLY A 100 -12.16 12.52 2.92
N ILE A 101 -11.64 11.54 2.16
CA ILE A 101 -12.31 10.26 1.91
C ILE A 101 -11.66 9.15 2.72
N GLY A 102 -12.50 8.37 3.41
CA GLY A 102 -12.04 7.21 4.19
C GLY A 102 -11.71 6.03 3.28
N SER A 103 -10.65 5.29 3.61
CA SER A 103 -10.20 4.12 2.85
C SER A 103 -9.82 2.94 3.77
N CYS A 104 -9.94 1.72 3.26
CA CYS A 104 -9.35 0.54 3.90
C CYS A 104 -9.03 -0.56 2.90
N TRP A 105 -7.81 -1.09 2.99
CA TRP A 105 -7.39 -2.32 2.31
C TRP A 105 -8.21 -3.52 2.78
N GLN A 106 -8.69 -4.35 1.84
CA GLN A 106 -9.60 -5.47 2.08
C GLN A 106 -9.04 -6.74 1.41
N GLY A 107 -8.31 -7.55 2.19
CA GLY A 107 -7.66 -8.77 1.69
C GLY A 107 -8.53 -10.03 1.71
N ILE A 108 -9.60 -10.06 2.51
CA ILE A 108 -10.49 -11.22 2.67
C ILE A 108 -11.69 -11.18 1.70
N PRO A 109 -12.41 -10.05 1.56
CA PRO A 109 -13.52 -9.96 0.62
C PRO A 109 -13.07 -10.18 -0.82
N LYS A 110 -14.02 -10.59 -1.66
CA LYS A 110 -13.82 -10.80 -3.09
C LYS A 110 -14.96 -10.17 -3.90
N PRO A 111 -14.70 -9.74 -5.14
CA PRO A 111 -15.75 -9.35 -6.05
C PRO A 111 -16.68 -10.52 -6.41
N THR A 112 -17.86 -10.22 -6.94
CA THR A 112 -18.77 -11.20 -7.56
C THR A 112 -18.10 -11.88 -8.75
N LYS A 113 -18.64 -13.04 -9.16
CA LYS A 113 -18.17 -13.75 -10.36
C LYS A 113 -18.28 -12.89 -11.63
N GLU A 114 -19.27 -12.01 -11.71
CA GLU A 114 -19.46 -11.07 -12.80
C GLU A 114 -18.28 -10.09 -12.90
N VAL A 115 -17.95 -9.39 -11.81
CA VAL A 115 -16.79 -8.48 -11.77
C VAL A 115 -15.50 -9.23 -12.07
N LEU A 116 -15.32 -10.43 -11.51
CA LEU A 116 -14.13 -11.26 -11.78
C LEU A 116 -14.00 -11.64 -13.26
N LYS A 117 -15.11 -11.89 -13.97
CA LYS A 117 -15.12 -12.22 -15.41
C LYS A 117 -15.01 -11.00 -16.31
N SER A 118 -15.17 -9.79 -15.77
CA SER A 118 -15.05 -8.55 -16.54
C SER A 118 -13.61 -8.17 -16.88
N SER A 119 -12.63 -8.89 -16.34
CA SER A 119 -11.20 -8.68 -16.59
C SER A 119 -10.55 -9.99 -17.00
N ASN A 120 -9.60 -9.91 -17.93
CA ASN A 120 -8.72 -11.03 -18.26
C ASN A 120 -7.49 -11.12 -17.33
N LEU A 121 -7.32 -10.15 -16.42
CA LEU A 121 -6.23 -10.10 -15.46
C LEU A 121 -6.61 -10.80 -14.15
N HIS A 122 -5.60 -11.17 -13.35
CA HIS A 122 -5.82 -11.82 -12.06
C HIS A 122 -6.28 -10.80 -11.01
N PHE A 123 -7.40 -11.08 -10.34
CA PHE A 123 -7.84 -10.27 -9.21
C PHE A 123 -6.84 -10.32 -8.04
N VAL A 124 -6.38 -9.15 -7.61
CA VAL A 124 -5.36 -9.01 -6.56
C VAL A 124 -5.99 -8.71 -5.21
N ILE A 125 -6.67 -7.57 -5.08
CA ILE A 125 -7.14 -7.05 -3.79
C ILE A 125 -8.32 -6.07 -3.98
N LEU A 126 -9.09 -5.86 -2.91
CA LEU A 126 -10.06 -4.78 -2.83
C LEU A 126 -9.54 -3.66 -1.93
N MET A 127 -9.89 -2.41 -2.25
CA MET A 127 -9.80 -1.28 -1.32
C MET A 127 -11.17 -0.62 -1.22
N ALA A 128 -11.74 -0.61 -0.02
CA ALA A 128 -13.00 0.07 0.26
C ALA A 128 -12.76 1.58 0.40
N PHE A 129 -13.69 2.41 -0.10
CA PHE A 129 -13.63 3.86 0.10
C PHE A 129 -15.00 4.55 0.11
N GLY A 130 -15.10 5.66 0.84
CA GLY A 130 -16.34 6.44 0.96
C GLY A 130 -16.28 7.49 2.07
N ASN A 131 -17.37 8.23 2.22
CA ASN A 131 -17.55 9.19 3.32
C ASN A 131 -17.50 8.44 4.66
N SER A 132 -16.73 8.98 5.60
CA SER A 132 -16.47 8.32 6.89
C SER A 132 -17.55 8.66 7.92
N LYS A 133 -18.04 7.64 8.64
CA LYS A 133 -18.89 7.81 9.86
C LYS A 133 -18.08 7.86 11.15
N GLU A 134 -16.77 7.86 11.04
CA GLU A 134 -15.81 7.93 12.14
C GLU A 134 -14.74 8.97 11.82
N ASP A 135 -13.92 9.34 12.81
CA ASP A 135 -12.80 10.24 12.54
C ASP A 135 -11.91 9.67 11.44
N LEU A 136 -11.76 10.48 10.37
CA LEU A 136 -11.01 10.13 9.18
C LEU A 136 -9.50 10.05 9.46
N HIS A 137 -9.02 10.96 10.30
CA HIS A 137 -7.61 11.15 10.56
C HIS A 137 -7.28 10.89 12.02
N ARG A 138 -6.07 10.39 12.24
CA ARG A 138 -5.43 10.41 13.56
C ARG A 138 -5.05 11.84 13.88
N THR A 139 -5.16 12.19 15.15
CA THR A 139 -4.81 13.52 15.66
C THR A 139 -3.39 13.57 16.24
N ASN A 140 -2.78 12.40 16.50
CA ASN A 140 -1.44 12.31 17.07
C ASN A 140 -0.72 11.05 16.58
N ILE A 141 0.61 11.15 16.41
CA ILE A 141 1.45 10.04 15.98
C ILE A 141 1.46 8.87 16.98
N SER A 142 1.20 9.11 18.27
CA SER A 142 1.09 8.07 19.31
C SER A 142 -0.09 7.12 19.10
N GLN A 143 -1.09 7.52 18.29
CA GLN A 143 -2.20 6.65 17.91
C GLN A 143 -1.79 5.57 16.89
N PHE A 144 -0.60 5.67 16.29
CA PHE A 144 -0.04 4.62 15.45
C PHE A 144 0.61 3.54 16.33
N LYS A 145 -0.08 2.41 16.47
CA LYS A 145 0.49 1.20 17.09
C LYS A 145 1.43 0.54 16.08
N ARG A 146 2.73 0.75 16.24
CA ARG A 146 3.77 0.26 15.33
C ARG A 146 4.96 -0.27 16.12
N LYS A 147 5.76 -1.10 15.46
CA LYS A 147 7.10 -1.49 15.90
C LYS A 147 7.97 -0.24 16.06
N SER A 148 9.02 -0.33 16.86
CA SER A 148 10.04 0.70 16.91
C SER A 148 10.81 0.77 15.58
N LEU A 149 11.60 1.84 15.38
CA LEU A 149 12.50 1.91 14.22
C LEU A 149 13.51 0.76 14.24
N ASP A 150 14.13 0.48 15.39
CA ASP A 150 15.15 -0.58 15.52
C ASP A 150 14.64 -1.99 15.15
N GLU A 151 13.34 -2.23 15.22
CA GLU A 151 12.73 -3.50 14.81
C GLU A 151 12.56 -3.65 13.29
N ILE A 152 12.65 -2.55 12.54
CA ILE A 152 12.41 -2.51 11.09
C ILE A 152 13.63 -2.05 10.28
N THR A 153 14.73 -1.64 10.92
CA THR A 153 15.93 -1.17 10.23
C THR A 153 17.14 -1.13 11.15
N ASP A 154 18.34 -1.36 10.60
CA ASP A 154 19.61 -1.11 11.27
C ASP A 154 20.21 0.29 10.96
N ILE A 155 19.60 1.02 10.03
CA ILE A 155 20.02 2.36 9.63
C ILE A 155 19.86 3.33 10.82
N LYS A 156 20.92 4.06 11.16
CA LYS A 156 20.96 5.04 12.26
C LYS A 156 21.03 6.47 11.73
N GLY A 157 20.36 7.42 12.40
CA GLY A 157 20.42 8.84 12.06
C GLY A 157 19.57 9.26 10.86
N GLU A 158 18.71 8.39 10.35
CA GLU A 158 17.81 8.66 9.21
C GLU A 158 16.32 8.55 9.62
N GLU A 159 16.00 8.93 10.85
CA GLU A 159 14.65 8.81 11.42
C GLU A 159 13.62 9.58 10.58
N LYS A 160 13.99 10.75 10.04
CA LYS A 160 13.12 11.54 9.17
C LYS A 160 12.72 10.82 7.88
N LEU A 161 13.61 9.98 7.34
CA LEU A 161 13.36 9.19 6.13
C LEU A 161 12.54 7.93 6.43
N LEU A 162 12.78 7.31 7.57
CA LEU A 162 12.26 5.97 7.89
C LEU A 162 10.97 6.01 8.71
N GLU A 163 10.67 7.12 9.38
CA GLU A 163 9.44 7.28 10.17
C GLU A 163 8.16 7.14 9.31
N PRO A 164 8.06 7.75 8.11
CA PRO A 164 6.91 7.52 7.21
C PRO A 164 6.70 6.03 6.90
N VAL A 165 7.79 5.32 6.63
CA VAL A 165 7.78 3.88 6.34
C VAL A 165 7.32 3.08 7.56
N ARG A 166 7.78 3.45 8.76
CA ARG A 166 7.39 2.79 10.01
C ARG A 166 5.89 2.88 10.25
N ILE A 167 5.27 4.01 9.93
CA ILE A 167 3.84 4.23 10.17
C ILE A 167 2.92 3.78 9.03
N ALA A 168 3.49 3.33 7.90
CA ALA A 168 2.77 2.76 6.78
C ALA A 168 1.80 1.63 7.20
N PRO A 169 0.66 1.45 6.50
CA PRO A 169 -0.25 0.36 6.78
C PRO A 169 0.34 -1.00 6.35
N SER A 170 -0.11 -2.07 7.00
CA SER A 170 0.17 -3.45 6.58
C SER A 170 -0.95 -4.38 6.99
N ALA A 171 -1.08 -5.52 6.32
CA ALA A 171 -2.04 -6.55 6.66
C ALA A 171 -1.84 -7.01 8.11
N THR A 172 -2.92 -7.01 8.88
CA THR A 172 -2.92 -7.34 10.32
C THR A 172 -1.92 -6.51 11.15
N ASN A 173 -1.49 -5.35 10.64
CA ASN A 173 -0.46 -4.52 11.25
C ASN A 173 0.89 -5.24 11.44
N SER A 174 1.20 -6.22 10.58
CA SER A 174 2.34 -7.13 10.74
C SER A 174 3.71 -6.45 10.53
N GLN A 175 3.76 -5.37 9.74
CA GLN A 175 4.95 -4.59 9.39
C GLN A 175 6.11 -5.51 8.97
N PRO A 176 5.95 -6.24 7.84
CA PRO A 176 6.84 -7.34 7.50
C PRO A 176 8.19 -6.89 6.92
N TRP A 177 8.40 -5.59 6.74
CA TRP A 177 9.60 -5.01 6.15
C TRP A 177 10.77 -4.94 7.13
N TYR A 178 11.97 -5.02 6.58
CA TYR A 178 13.23 -4.67 7.23
C TYR A 178 14.13 -3.98 6.21
N PHE A 179 14.78 -2.89 6.61
CA PHE A 179 15.63 -2.09 5.73
C PHE A 179 17.08 -2.09 6.22
N THR A 180 18.01 -2.15 5.28
CA THR A 180 19.43 -1.90 5.55
C THR A 180 19.96 -0.89 4.55
N ARG A 181 21.10 -0.27 4.84
CA ARG A 181 21.74 0.67 3.92
C ARG A 181 23.16 0.23 3.58
N ASP A 182 23.48 0.30 2.30
CA ASP A 182 24.83 0.30 1.77
C ASP A 182 25.04 1.58 0.95
N ASN A 183 25.86 2.50 1.45
CA ASN A 183 26.10 3.82 0.85
C ASN A 183 24.78 4.59 0.56
N GLU A 184 24.50 4.82 -0.72
CA GLU A 184 23.31 5.53 -1.21
C GLU A 184 22.11 4.60 -1.42
N VAL A 185 22.27 3.29 -1.22
CA VAL A 185 21.26 2.28 -1.54
C VAL A 185 20.64 1.75 -0.26
N ILE A 186 19.31 1.83 -0.16
CA ILE A 186 18.54 1.18 0.89
C ILE A 186 17.98 -0.12 0.35
N HIS A 187 18.34 -1.25 0.95
CA HIS A 187 17.84 -2.56 0.59
C HIS A 187 16.58 -2.88 1.40
N ALA A 188 15.51 -3.31 0.72
CA ALA A 188 14.25 -3.66 1.33
C ALA A 188 14.08 -5.18 1.36
N TYR A 189 13.90 -5.71 2.56
CA TYR A 189 13.69 -7.13 2.79
C TYR A 189 12.34 -7.38 3.45
N CYS A 190 11.78 -8.56 3.18
CA CYS A 190 10.55 -9.01 3.81
C CYS A 190 10.83 -10.20 4.74
N LYS A 191 10.24 -10.18 5.94
CA LYS A 191 10.38 -11.24 6.93
C LYS A 191 9.78 -12.54 6.41
N LYS A 192 10.56 -13.62 6.45
CA LYS A 192 10.09 -14.97 6.13
C LYS A 192 9.04 -15.40 7.14
N LEU A 193 7.92 -15.88 6.62
CA LEU A 193 6.87 -16.51 7.42
C LEU A 193 7.16 -18.00 7.56
N ASN A 194 6.75 -18.59 8.69
CA ASN A 194 6.70 -20.05 8.78
C ASN A 194 5.68 -20.61 7.76
N PHE A 195 5.80 -21.90 7.44
CA PHE A 195 5.03 -22.53 6.36
C PHE A 195 3.51 -22.30 6.47
N LEU A 196 2.94 -22.43 7.68
CA LEU A 196 1.51 -22.24 7.91
C LEU A 196 1.07 -20.79 7.66
N LYS A 197 1.82 -19.81 8.19
CA LYS A 197 1.54 -18.38 7.96
C LYS A 197 1.77 -17.98 6.51
N ALA A 198 2.77 -18.56 5.85
CA ALA A 198 3.08 -18.27 4.45
C ALA A 198 1.89 -18.58 3.52
N LYS A 199 1.20 -19.72 3.72
CA LYS A 199 0.00 -20.09 2.94
C LYS A 199 -1.13 -19.06 3.06
N LEU A 200 -1.23 -18.35 4.19
CA LEU A 200 -2.31 -17.42 4.47
C LEU A 200 -1.95 -15.96 4.13
N MET A 201 -0.69 -15.56 4.35
CA MET A 201 -0.30 -14.15 4.39
C MET A 201 0.78 -13.75 3.38
N ALA A 202 1.47 -14.69 2.73
CA ALA A 202 2.61 -14.34 1.87
C ALA A 202 2.24 -13.37 0.73
N LYS A 203 1.03 -13.51 0.17
CA LYS A 203 0.49 -12.58 -0.83
C LYS A 203 0.38 -11.16 -0.26
N TRP A 204 -0.17 -11.01 0.94
CA TRP A 204 -0.36 -9.71 1.57
C TRP A 204 0.97 -9.07 1.97
N ASN A 205 1.93 -9.86 2.47
CA ASN A 205 3.27 -9.35 2.77
C ASN A 205 3.93 -8.70 1.55
N LYS A 206 3.78 -9.27 0.35
CA LYS A 206 4.33 -8.65 -0.88
C LYS A 206 3.65 -7.32 -1.22
N ILE A 207 2.33 -7.22 -1.03
CA ILE A 207 1.59 -5.95 -1.18
C ILE A 207 2.07 -4.94 -0.12
N ASP A 208 2.22 -5.37 1.13
CA ASP A 208 2.70 -4.54 2.24
C ASP A 208 4.11 -3.99 1.98
N MET A 209 4.98 -4.75 1.30
CA MET A 209 6.29 -4.26 0.88
C MET A 209 6.20 -3.16 -0.18
N GLY A 210 5.26 -3.26 -1.13
CA GLY A 210 4.99 -2.20 -2.10
C GLY A 210 4.53 -0.91 -1.43
N ILE A 211 3.65 -1.04 -0.43
CA ILE A 211 3.21 0.08 0.42
C ILE A 211 4.42 0.73 1.10
N ALA A 212 5.28 -0.06 1.75
CA ALA A 212 6.45 0.45 2.45
C ALA A 212 7.45 1.15 1.51
N LEU A 213 7.68 0.59 0.32
CA LEU A 213 8.53 1.18 -0.71
C LEU A 213 7.99 2.54 -1.18
N TYR A 214 6.67 2.67 -1.38
CA TYR A 214 6.09 3.95 -1.76
C TYR A 214 6.25 5.02 -0.67
N HIS A 215 6.07 4.66 0.61
CA HIS A 215 6.34 5.59 1.72
C HIS A 215 7.81 6.02 1.77
N LEU A 216 8.75 5.12 1.47
CA LEU A 216 10.17 5.43 1.44
C LEU A 216 10.51 6.37 0.28
N THR A 217 10.02 6.08 -0.92
CA THR A 217 10.18 6.92 -2.12
C THR A 217 9.64 8.31 -1.87
N LEU A 218 8.38 8.42 -1.43
CA LEU A 218 7.72 9.70 -1.15
C LEU A 218 8.45 10.48 -0.05
N SER A 219 8.98 9.79 0.97
CA SER A 219 9.76 10.43 2.03
C SER A 219 11.11 10.96 1.55
N ALA A 220 11.77 10.27 0.62
CA ALA A 220 13.02 10.73 0.03
C ALA A 220 12.78 11.95 -0.87
N GLU A 221 11.77 11.88 -1.74
CA GLU A 221 11.38 12.95 -2.67
C GLU A 221 10.96 14.22 -1.93
N TYR A 222 10.17 14.09 -0.86
CA TYR A 222 9.82 15.22 0.00
C TYR A 222 11.05 15.92 0.62
N GLN A 223 12.13 15.18 0.84
CA GLN A 223 13.40 15.71 1.35
C GLN A 223 14.31 16.25 0.24
N GLY A 224 13.81 16.37 -0.99
CA GLY A 224 14.56 16.87 -2.15
C GLY A 224 15.55 15.87 -2.73
N LYS A 225 15.43 14.58 -2.36
CA LYS A 225 16.29 13.50 -2.90
C LYS A 225 15.57 12.76 -4.02
N LYS A 226 16.31 12.27 -5.00
CA LYS A 226 15.75 11.37 -6.02
C LYS A 226 15.76 9.94 -5.48
N ALA A 227 14.62 9.25 -5.55
CA ALA A 227 14.52 7.84 -5.23
C ALA A 227 14.34 7.00 -6.51
N GLU A 228 15.18 6.00 -6.70
CA GLU A 228 15.15 5.10 -7.85
C GLU A 228 15.05 3.66 -7.36
N ILE A 229 13.99 2.96 -7.76
CA ILE A 229 13.85 1.53 -7.46
C ILE A 229 14.81 0.76 -8.37
N ILE A 230 15.68 -0.05 -7.76
CA ILE A 230 16.63 -0.92 -8.45
C ILE A 230 16.52 -2.33 -7.90
N TYR A 231 16.96 -3.30 -8.69
CA TYR A 231 17.03 -4.71 -8.31
C TYR A 231 18.48 -5.18 -8.37
N ASP A 232 18.94 -5.74 -7.26
CA ASP A 232 20.30 -6.22 -7.09
C ASP A 232 20.30 -7.72 -6.82
N LYS A 233 20.82 -8.49 -7.78
CA LYS A 233 20.87 -9.96 -7.71
C LYS A 233 21.83 -10.46 -6.63
N ASP A 234 22.90 -9.73 -6.36
CA ASP A 234 23.87 -10.15 -5.36
C ASP A 234 23.29 -9.98 -3.95
N VAL A 235 22.55 -8.89 -3.73
CA VAL A 235 21.76 -8.67 -2.51
C VAL A 235 20.62 -9.69 -2.39
N GLU A 236 19.95 -10.01 -3.50
CA GLU A 236 18.90 -11.02 -3.53
C GLU A 236 19.39 -12.39 -3.09
N ASN A 237 20.59 -12.77 -3.51
CA ASN A 237 21.22 -14.05 -3.16
C ASN A 237 21.75 -14.09 -1.72
N ASN A 238 21.96 -12.93 -1.07
CA ASN A 238 22.57 -12.83 0.25
C ASN A 238 21.74 -12.01 1.26
N PRO A 239 20.44 -12.34 1.49
CA PRO A 239 19.60 -11.56 2.40
C PRO A 239 19.95 -11.86 3.87
N PRO A 240 19.68 -10.92 4.79
CA PRO A 240 19.77 -11.16 6.23
C PRO A 240 18.98 -12.41 6.66
N ARG A 241 19.50 -13.12 7.68
CA ARG A 241 18.88 -14.36 8.17
C ARG A 241 17.43 -14.12 8.58
N GLY A 242 16.52 -14.94 8.06
CA GLY A 242 15.09 -14.83 8.34
C GLY A 242 14.33 -13.87 7.43
N TYR A 243 15.00 -13.31 6.41
CA TYR A 243 14.41 -12.41 5.43
C TYR A 243 14.63 -12.91 4.00
N TYR A 244 13.87 -12.35 3.06
CA TYR A 244 14.09 -12.46 1.62
C TYR A 244 14.04 -11.06 1.01
N TYR A 245 14.81 -10.85 -0.06
CA TYR A 245 14.90 -9.59 -0.77
C TYR A 245 13.61 -9.24 -1.53
N ILE A 246 13.33 -7.95 -1.68
CA ILE A 246 12.21 -7.44 -2.48
C ILE A 246 12.71 -6.50 -3.58
N ALA A 247 13.43 -5.46 -3.19
CA ALA A 247 13.93 -4.41 -4.07
C ALA A 247 14.96 -3.58 -3.29
N SER A 248 15.60 -2.63 -3.97
CA SER A 248 16.41 -1.59 -3.35
C SER A 248 16.00 -0.22 -3.85
N VAL A 249 16.26 0.81 -3.05
CA VAL A 249 15.98 2.19 -3.37
C VAL A 249 17.30 2.95 -3.34
N LYS A 250 17.77 3.37 -4.51
CA LYS A 250 18.93 4.26 -4.62
C LYS A 250 18.45 5.69 -4.38
N ILE A 251 19.04 6.34 -3.38
CA ILE A 251 18.69 7.69 -2.94
C ILE A 251 19.84 8.63 -3.30
N LYS A 252 19.59 9.57 -4.20
CA LYS A 252 20.57 10.57 -4.70
C LYS A 252 20.20 11.98 -4.28
#